data_AF-A0A8T5G130-F1
#
_entry.id   AF-A0A8T5G130-F1
#
_cell.length_a   1.000
_cell.length_b   1.000
_cell.length_c   1.000
_cell.angle_alpha   90.00
_cell.angle_beta   90.00
_cell.angle_gamma   90.00
#
_symmetry.space_group_name_H-M   'P 1'
#
loop_
_entity.id
_entity.type
_entity.pdbx_description
1 polymer ?
#
loop_
_entity_poly.entity_id
_entity_poly.type
_entity_poly.pdbx_seq_one_letter_code
_entity_poly.pdbx_strand_id
1 'polypeptide(L)'
;MKKINPKLIILFVLLLLLMILLRGAIIIPILIIISFSLSFLINNFPIRNVGIELATFIGIIIGRIYGPLWGFISCGSLILIHILAGGFFGIYALWVIPTYAIAGALSGFIKGDIVSIGIGLSVFINVVEGIFTSIFSPAFLVKHIPYAITNVIFNVILFTLFGNVVLFFI
;
A
#
# COMPACT_ATOMS: atom_id res chain seq x y z
N MET A 1 -13.49 -18.33 12.70
CA MET A 1 -12.17 -17.83 12.29
C MET A 1 -11.36 -17.49 13.54
N LYS A 2 -10.12 -17.99 13.66
CA LYS A 2 -9.22 -17.64 14.79
C LYS A 2 -8.82 -16.16 14.62
N LYS A 3 -9.09 -15.32 15.63
CA LYS A 3 -8.59 -13.93 15.63
C LYS A 3 -7.06 -13.98 15.61
N ILE A 4 -6.44 -13.28 14.66
CA ILE A 4 -4.99 -13.16 14.59
C ILE A 4 -4.51 -12.43 15.85
N ASN A 5 -3.42 -12.92 16.45
CA ASN A 5 -2.91 -12.36 17.69
C ASN A 5 -2.35 -10.95 17.41
N PRO A 6 -2.91 -9.89 18.01
CA PRO A 6 -2.48 -8.51 17.75
C PRO A 6 -1.01 -8.28 18.10
N LYS A 7 -0.45 -9.06 19.04
CA LYS A 7 0.97 -9.02 19.40
C LYS A 7 1.89 -9.37 18.22
N LEU A 8 1.48 -10.31 17.36
CA LEU A 8 2.25 -10.71 16.18
C LEU A 8 2.25 -9.62 15.10
N ILE A 9 1.12 -8.94 14.91
CA ILE A 9 1.04 -7.80 13.99
C ILE A 9 1.99 -6.71 14.47
N ILE A 10 1.89 -6.31 15.74
CA ILE A 10 2.76 -5.28 16.34
C ILE A 10 4.24 -5.65 16.20
N LEU A 11 4.61 -6.90 16.52
CA LEU A 11 5.99 -7.37 16.37
C LEU A 11 6.48 -7.25 14.91
N PHE A 12 5.64 -7.66 13.95
CA PHE A 12 5.96 -7.55 12.53
C PHE A 12 6.14 -6.09 12.08
N VAL A 13 5.28 -5.17 12.55
CA VAL A 13 5.45 -3.72 12.29
C VAL A 13 6.78 -3.22 12.83
N LEU A 14 7.09 -3.55 14.08
CA LEU A 14 8.32 -3.09 14.73
C LEU A 14 9.56 -3.60 14.01
N LEU A 15 9.55 -4.85 13.53
CA LEU A 15 10.64 -5.41 12.72
C LEU A 15 10.76 -4.67 11.38
N LEU A 16 9.66 -4.41 10.68
CA LEU A 16 9.69 -3.65 9.42
C LEU A 16 10.24 -2.23 9.63
N LEU A 17 9.79 -1.55 10.69
CA LEU A 17 10.28 -0.21 11.07
C LEU A 17 11.78 -0.23 11.40
N LEU A 18 12.23 -1.20 12.20
CA LEU A 18 13.64 -1.36 12.56
C LEU A 18 14.52 -1.59 11.32
N MET A 19 14.10 -2.47 10.41
CA MET A 19 14.84 -2.76 9.17
C MET A 19 15.03 -1.51 8.30
N ILE A 20 14.01 -0.64 8.25
CA ILE A 20 14.04 0.61 7.48
C ILE A 20 14.88 1.68 8.20
N LEU A 21 14.73 1.81 9.53
CA LEU A 21 15.53 2.75 10.33
C LEU A 21 17.03 2.47 10.22
N LEU A 22 17.43 1.20 10.19
CA LEU A 22 18.83 0.78 10.01
C LEU A 22 19.41 1.19 8.65
N ARG A 23 18.59 1.65 7.70
CA ARG A 23 18.99 2.17 6.39
C ARG A 23 19.02 3.70 6.31
N GLY A 24 18.81 4.41 7.42
CA GLY A 24 18.96 5.87 7.51
C GLY A 24 17.74 6.70 7.08
N ALA A 25 16.66 6.10 6.58
CA ALA A 25 15.45 6.83 6.21
C ALA A 25 14.53 7.05 7.42
N ILE A 26 14.66 8.19 8.10
CA ILE A 26 13.82 8.53 9.28
C ILE A 26 12.36 8.83 8.88
N ILE A 27 12.14 9.31 7.65
CA ILE A 27 10.79 9.69 7.16
C ILE A 27 9.90 8.47 6.89
N ILE A 28 10.48 7.37 6.40
CA ILE A 28 9.69 6.18 6.03
C ILE A 28 8.99 5.55 7.25
N PRO A 29 9.65 5.39 8.42
CA PRO A 29 9.00 4.99 9.67
C PRO A 29 7.82 5.86 10.06
N ILE A 30 7.94 7.19 9.91
CA ILE A 30 6.86 8.13 10.20
C ILE A 30 5.68 7.89 9.25
N LEU A 31 5.95 7.77 7.94
CA LEU A 31 4.92 7.48 6.95
C LEU A 31 4.24 6.14 7.22
N ILE A 32 5.00 5.11 7.62
CA ILE A 32 4.45 3.82 8.01
C ILE A 32 3.49 4.00 9.18
N ILE A 33 3.91 4.65 10.26
CA ILE A 33 3.05 4.91 11.43
C ILE A 33 1.75 5.63 11.01
N ILE A 34 1.85 6.66 10.16
CA ILE A 34 0.67 7.37 9.63
C ILE A 34 -0.22 6.41 8.81
N SER A 35 0.36 5.54 7.99
CA SER A 35 -0.39 4.53 7.22
C SER A 35 -1.18 3.59 8.13
N PHE A 36 -0.59 3.17 9.24
CA PHE A 36 -1.27 2.37 10.26
C PHE A 36 -2.42 3.13 10.92
N SER A 37 -2.17 4.38 11.33
CA SER A 37 -3.20 5.22 11.95
C SER A 37 -4.37 5.47 11.00
N LEU A 38 -4.11 5.76 9.72
CA LEU A 38 -5.15 5.91 8.70
C LEU A 38 -5.92 4.60 8.50
N SER A 39 -5.22 3.47 8.40
CA SER A 39 -5.86 2.16 8.28
C SER A 39 -6.78 1.86 9.47
N PHE A 40 -6.37 2.21 10.69
CA PHE A 40 -7.20 2.07 11.87
C PHE A 40 -8.43 2.99 11.82
N LEU A 41 -8.26 4.27 11.50
CA LEU A 41 -9.37 5.22 11.38
C LEU A 41 -10.37 4.77 10.31
N ILE A 42 -9.91 4.46 9.10
CA ILE A 42 -10.79 4.07 7.99
C ILE A 42 -11.63 2.85 8.32
N ASN A 43 -11.09 1.91 9.10
CA ASN A 43 -11.82 0.71 9.51
C ASN A 43 -12.81 0.93 10.67
N ASN A 44 -12.66 2.01 11.45
CA ASN A 44 -13.56 2.36 12.55
C ASN A 44 -14.61 3.43 12.18
N PHE A 45 -14.46 4.10 11.04
CA PHE A 45 -15.37 5.13 10.55
C PHE A 45 -16.07 4.70 9.25
N PRO A 46 -17.22 5.29 8.87
CA PRO A 46 -17.98 4.93 7.66
C PRO A 46 -17.33 5.41 6.35
N ILE A 47 -16.00 5.51 6.31
CA ILE A 47 -15.20 5.94 5.16
C ILE A 47 -14.49 4.78 4.47
N ARG A 48 -14.85 3.53 4.81
CA ARG A 48 -14.22 2.31 4.32
C ARG A 48 -14.27 2.11 2.79
N ASN A 49 -15.22 2.78 2.13
CA ASN A 49 -15.34 2.77 0.68
C ASN A 49 -14.43 3.80 -0.02
N VAL A 50 -13.69 4.60 0.75
CA VAL A 50 -12.74 5.59 0.23
C VAL A 50 -11.35 4.98 0.29
N GLY A 51 -10.68 4.88 -0.85
CA GLY A 51 -9.37 4.27 -1.02
C GLY A 51 -8.20 5.09 -0.49
N ILE A 52 -8.32 5.67 0.70
CA ILE A 52 -7.27 6.45 1.33
C ILE A 52 -6.24 5.50 1.93
N GLU A 53 -5.19 5.19 1.17
CA GLU A 53 -4.15 4.26 1.61
C GLU A 53 -2.76 4.77 1.27
N LEU A 54 -1.87 4.79 2.27
CA LEU A 54 -0.47 5.20 2.10
C LEU A 54 0.46 4.07 1.68
N ALA A 55 0.02 2.81 1.71
CA ALA A 55 0.86 1.65 1.40
C ALA A 55 1.47 1.73 0.00
N THR A 56 0.66 2.10 -1.01
CA THR A 56 1.12 2.27 -2.39
C THR A 56 2.22 3.33 -2.48
N PHE A 57 1.98 4.50 -1.89
CA PHE A 57 2.95 5.60 -1.87
C PHE A 57 4.27 5.19 -1.21
N ILE A 58 4.19 4.63 0.00
CA ILE A 58 5.37 4.23 0.79
C ILE A 58 6.13 3.11 0.08
N GLY A 59 5.43 2.08 -0.40
CA GLY A 59 6.03 0.92 -1.06
C GLY A 59 6.76 1.30 -2.35
N ILE A 60 6.19 2.20 -3.14
CA ILE A 60 6.82 2.71 -4.37
C ILE A 60 8.03 3.59 -4.07
N ILE A 61 7.96 4.46 -3.05
CA ILE A 61 9.12 5.26 -2.62
C ILE A 61 10.26 4.35 -2.14
N ILE A 62 9.96 3.38 -1.29
CA ILE A 62 10.96 2.40 -0.81
C ILE A 62 11.56 1.62 -1.98
N GLY A 63 10.73 1.14 -2.91
CA GLY A 63 11.19 0.41 -4.09
C GLY A 63 12.08 1.26 -5.00
N ARG A 64 11.78 2.56 -5.13
CA ARG A 64 12.60 3.50 -5.90
C ARG A 64 13.98 3.73 -5.27
N ILE A 65 14.05 3.88 -3.95
CA ILE A 65 15.28 4.24 -3.23
C ILE A 65 16.16 3.00 -3.00
N TYR A 66 15.57 1.94 -2.45
CA TYR A 66 16.29 0.77 -1.98
C TYR A 66 16.29 -0.39 -2.98
N GLY A 67 15.48 -0.30 -4.03
CA GLY A 67 15.42 -1.25 -5.11
C GLY A 67 14.24 -2.23 -5.04
N PRO A 68 14.07 -3.07 -6.07
CA PRO A 68 12.86 -3.85 -6.29
C PRO A 68 12.47 -4.77 -5.13
N LEU A 69 13.45 -5.46 -4.52
CA LEU A 69 13.18 -6.39 -3.42
C LEU A 69 12.54 -5.68 -2.21
N TRP A 70 13.02 -4.48 -1.89
CA TRP A 70 12.50 -3.71 -0.76
C TRP A 70 11.13 -3.12 -1.05
N GLY A 71 10.90 -2.66 -2.29
CA GLY A 71 9.56 -2.27 -2.74
C GLY A 71 8.56 -3.42 -2.63
N PHE A 72 8.96 -4.63 -3.05
CA PHE A 72 8.13 -5.84 -2.94
C PHE A 72 7.74 -6.12 -1.49
N ILE A 73 8.74 -6.23 -0.61
CA ILE A 73 8.53 -6.58 0.80
C ILE A 73 7.70 -5.50 1.49
N SER A 74 8.03 -4.22 1.32
CA SER A 74 7.34 -3.13 2.03
C SER A 74 5.90 -2.96 1.57
N CYS A 75 5.65 -2.89 0.26
CA CYS A 75 4.31 -2.72 -0.29
C CYS A 75 3.42 -3.91 0.09
N GLY A 76 3.92 -5.14 -0.09
CA GLY A 76 3.22 -6.38 0.29
C GLY A 76 2.95 -6.48 1.80
N SER A 77 3.89 -6.04 2.63
CA SER A 77 3.73 -6.04 4.10
C SER A 77 2.68 -5.03 4.55
N LEU A 78 2.72 -3.81 4.01
CA LEU A 78 1.79 -2.75 4.39
C LEU A 78 0.35 -3.09 4.00
N ILE A 79 0.12 -3.60 2.78
CA ILE A 79 -1.23 -4.03 2.37
C ILE A 79 -1.71 -5.25 3.15
N LEU A 80 -0.83 -6.22 3.45
CA LEU A 80 -1.18 -7.37 4.28
C LEU A 80 -1.74 -6.88 5.62
N ILE A 81 -1.03 -5.95 6.25
CA ILE A 81 -1.45 -5.38 7.52
C ILE A 81 -2.77 -4.62 7.36
N HIS A 82 -2.95 -3.84 6.31
CA HIS A 82 -4.21 -3.13 6.05
C HIS A 82 -5.39 -4.11 5.98
N ILE A 83 -5.23 -5.22 5.24
CA ILE A 83 -6.22 -6.30 5.14
C ILE A 83 -6.47 -6.97 6.51
N LEU A 84 -5.41 -7.23 7.27
CA LEU A 84 -5.49 -7.80 8.62
C LEU A 84 -6.27 -6.89 9.58
N ALA A 85 -5.99 -5.59 9.55
CA ALA A 85 -6.66 -4.59 10.38
C ALA A 85 -8.13 -4.42 9.99
N GLY A 86 -8.45 -4.49 8.70
CA GLY A 86 -9.83 -4.44 8.21
C GLY A 86 -10.61 -5.75 8.40
N GLY A 87 -9.94 -6.87 8.71
CA GLY A 87 -10.59 -8.18 8.81
C GLY A 87 -11.07 -8.74 7.47
N PHE A 88 -10.52 -8.27 6.34
CA PHE A 88 -10.86 -8.74 4.99
C PHE A 88 -10.07 -10.00 4.59
N PHE A 89 -9.88 -10.93 5.53
CA PHE A 89 -9.10 -12.13 5.29
C PHE A 89 -9.92 -13.17 4.52
N GLY A 90 -9.44 -13.57 3.34
CA GLY A 90 -10.15 -14.49 2.45
C GLY A 90 -9.51 -14.54 1.06
N ILE A 91 -10.29 -14.98 0.06
CA ILE A 91 -9.82 -15.12 -1.32
C ILE A 91 -9.27 -13.79 -1.89
N TYR A 92 -9.82 -12.66 -1.44
CA TYR A 92 -9.38 -11.30 -1.77
C TYR A 92 -7.88 -11.06 -1.54
N ALA A 93 -7.32 -11.59 -0.45
CA ALA A 93 -5.90 -11.41 -0.12
C ALA A 93 -4.97 -12.09 -1.14
N LEU A 94 -5.44 -13.10 -1.87
CA LEU A 94 -4.62 -13.90 -2.80
C LEU A 94 -4.18 -13.14 -4.04
N TRP A 95 -4.93 -12.11 -4.46
CA TRP A 95 -4.54 -11.27 -5.60
C TRP A 95 -4.13 -9.86 -5.18
N VAL A 96 -4.68 -9.32 -4.10
CA VAL A 96 -4.35 -7.96 -3.63
C VAL A 96 -2.91 -7.88 -3.13
N ILE A 97 -2.50 -8.78 -2.23
CA ILE A 97 -1.15 -8.75 -1.66
C ILE A 97 -0.08 -8.90 -2.75
N PRO A 98 -0.18 -9.90 -3.67
CA PRO A 98 0.78 -10.00 -4.76
C PRO A 98 0.76 -8.80 -5.71
N THR A 99 -0.40 -8.23 -6.02
CA THR A 99 -0.50 -7.07 -6.93
C THR A 99 0.25 -5.87 -6.38
N TYR A 100 0.03 -5.53 -5.10
CA TYR A 100 0.75 -4.47 -4.40
C TYR A 100 2.26 -4.75 -4.31
N ALA A 101 2.64 -5.98 -3.95
CA ALA A 101 4.04 -6.37 -3.87
C ALA A 101 4.75 -6.26 -5.23
N ILE A 102 4.09 -6.71 -6.30
CA ILE A 102 4.60 -6.57 -7.68
C ILE A 102 4.72 -5.09 -8.06
N ALA A 103 3.72 -4.26 -7.77
CA ALA A 103 3.81 -2.82 -8.02
C ALA A 103 5.00 -2.17 -7.29
N GLY A 104 5.21 -2.53 -6.02
CA GLY A 104 6.38 -2.12 -5.25
C GLY A 104 7.69 -2.54 -5.91
N ALA A 105 7.80 -3.79 -6.39
CA ALA A 105 8.98 -4.26 -7.11
C ALA A 105 9.23 -3.50 -8.42
N LEU A 106 8.18 -3.29 -9.21
CA LEU A 106 8.23 -2.60 -10.49
C LEU A 106 8.75 -1.16 -10.34
N SER A 107 8.42 -0.48 -9.24
CA SER A 107 8.92 0.88 -8.98
C SER A 107 10.46 0.98 -8.91
N GLY A 108 11.14 -0.10 -8.52
CA GLY A 108 12.60 -0.17 -8.49
C GLY A 108 13.24 -0.51 -9.84
N PHE A 109 12.46 -1.06 -10.79
CA PHE A 109 12.94 -1.40 -12.14
C PHE A 109 12.66 -0.31 -13.17
N ILE A 110 11.52 0.38 -13.04
CA ILE A 110 11.09 1.38 -14.01
C ILE A 110 11.95 2.65 -13.87
N LYS A 111 12.44 3.16 -15.01
CA LYS A 111 13.13 4.45 -15.09
C LYS A 111 12.11 5.54 -15.40
N GLY A 112 12.23 6.69 -14.74
CA GLY A 112 11.31 7.81 -14.89
C GLY A 112 11.26 8.66 -13.62
N ASP A 113 10.41 9.68 -13.64
CA ASP A 113 10.09 10.46 -12.46
C ASP A 113 9.15 9.68 -11.52
N ILE A 114 9.30 9.91 -10.21
CA ILE A 114 8.55 9.17 -9.20
C ILE A 114 7.05 9.42 -9.26
N VAL A 115 6.63 10.57 -9.79
CA VAL A 115 5.23 10.97 -9.85
C VAL A 115 4.52 10.14 -10.91
N SER A 116 5.05 10.10 -12.13
CA SER A 116 4.51 9.29 -13.23
C SER A 116 4.55 7.80 -12.90
N ILE A 117 5.64 7.32 -12.30
CA ILE A 117 5.76 5.92 -11.85
C ILE A 117 4.68 5.62 -10.79
N GLY A 118 4.55 6.49 -9.79
CA GLY A 118 3.58 6.35 -8.71
C GLY A 118 2.16 6.26 -9.22
N ILE A 119 1.74 7.23 -10.04
CA ILE A 119 0.40 7.28 -10.64
C ILE A 119 0.16 6.05 -11.53
N GLY A 120 1.11 5.71 -12.40
CA GLY A 120 0.98 4.56 -13.29
C GLY A 120 0.81 3.24 -12.53
N LEU A 121 1.57 3.05 -11.46
CA LEU A 121 1.47 1.85 -10.62
C LEU A 121 0.20 1.84 -9.75
N SER A 122 -0.29 2.99 -9.29
CA SER A 122 -1.61 3.07 -8.63
C SER A 122 -2.74 2.68 -9.58
N VAL A 123 -2.70 3.13 -10.84
CA VAL A 123 -3.67 2.70 -11.87
C VAL A 123 -3.53 1.21 -12.13
N PHE A 124 -2.31 0.70 -12.29
CA PHE A 124 -2.04 -0.73 -12.49
C PHE A 124 -2.67 -1.59 -11.38
N ILE A 125 -2.44 -1.25 -10.11
CA ILE A 125 -3.01 -1.97 -8.96
C ILE A 125 -4.53 -2.06 -9.10
N ASN A 126 -5.20 -0.92 -9.26
CA ASN A 126 -6.66 -0.87 -9.29
C ASN A 126 -7.25 -1.55 -10.54
N VAL A 127 -6.58 -1.50 -11.68
CA VAL A 127 -7.01 -2.23 -12.89
C VAL A 127 -6.90 -3.74 -12.68
N VAL A 128 -5.76 -4.22 -12.17
CA VAL A 128 -5.55 -5.65 -11.91
C VAL A 128 -6.56 -6.14 -10.88
N GLU A 129 -6.72 -5.43 -9.77
CA GLU A 129 -7.71 -5.78 -8.74
C GLU A 129 -9.15 -5.73 -9.26
N GLY A 130 -9.50 -4.78 -10.12
CA GLY A 130 -10.81 -4.72 -10.76
C GLY A 130 -11.07 -5.96 -11.60
N ILE A 131 -10.09 -6.40 -12.40
CA ILE A 131 -10.17 -7.62 -13.21
C ILE A 131 -10.36 -8.84 -12.30
N PHE A 132 -9.50 -9.05 -11.31
CA PHE A 132 -9.61 -10.20 -10.40
C PHE A 132 -10.92 -10.17 -9.60
N THR A 133 -11.35 -9.00 -9.12
CA THR A 133 -12.62 -8.82 -8.42
C THR A 133 -13.80 -9.18 -9.32
N SER A 134 -13.77 -8.80 -10.60
CA SER A 134 -14.84 -9.15 -11.55
C SER A 134 -14.97 -10.65 -11.80
N ILE A 135 -13.85 -11.38 -11.80
CA ILE A 135 -13.80 -12.83 -12.06
C ILE A 135 -14.19 -13.62 -10.80
N PHE A 136 -13.57 -13.30 -9.66
CA PHE A 136 -13.64 -14.13 -8.46
C PHE A 136 -14.66 -13.64 -7.42
N SER A 137 -15.11 -12.39 -7.51
CA SER A 137 -15.99 -11.77 -6.50
C SER A 137 -16.87 -10.65 -7.08
N PRO A 138 -17.63 -10.90 -8.17
CA PRO A 138 -18.32 -9.85 -8.94
C PRO A 138 -19.30 -9.01 -8.11
N ALA A 139 -19.92 -9.60 -7.07
CA ALA A 139 -20.82 -8.88 -6.17
C ALA A 139 -20.15 -7.72 -5.41
N PHE A 140 -18.81 -7.75 -5.26
CA PHE A 140 -18.04 -6.69 -4.61
C PHE A 140 -17.59 -5.59 -5.58
N LEU A 141 -17.75 -5.77 -6.88
CA LEU A 141 -17.27 -4.82 -7.90
C LEU A 141 -17.90 -3.43 -7.74
N VAL A 142 -19.19 -3.36 -7.40
CA VAL A 142 -19.92 -2.10 -7.16
C VAL A 142 -19.30 -1.31 -6.00
N LYS A 143 -18.77 -1.99 -4.98
CA LYS A 143 -18.08 -1.37 -3.86
C LYS A 143 -16.62 -1.05 -4.17
N HIS A 144 -16.00 -1.86 -5.03
CA HIS A 144 -14.60 -1.67 -5.44
C HIS A 144 -14.42 -0.45 -6.35
N ILE A 145 -15.34 -0.16 -7.28
CA ILE A 145 -15.19 0.96 -8.23
C ILE A 145 -14.99 2.32 -7.52
N PRO A 146 -15.84 2.74 -6.55
CA PRO A 146 -15.62 3.98 -5.80
C PRO A 146 -14.29 3.99 -5.03
N TYR A 147 -13.93 2.85 -4.43
CA TYR A 147 -12.66 2.69 -3.73
C TYR A 147 -11.49 2.89 -4.69
N ALA A 148 -11.52 2.26 -5.86
CA ALA A 148 -10.47 2.34 -6.86
C ALA A 148 -10.28 3.76 -7.40
N ILE A 149 -11.37 4.44 -7.73
CA ILE A 149 -11.33 5.83 -8.19
C ILE A 149 -10.73 6.75 -7.13
N THR A 150 -11.22 6.63 -5.89
CA THR A 150 -10.71 7.46 -4.79
C THR A 150 -9.26 7.12 -4.43
N ASN A 151 -8.83 5.87 -4.55
CA ASN A 151 -7.45 5.45 -4.36
C ASN A 151 -6.50 6.05 -5.40
N VAL A 152 -6.88 6.03 -6.68
CA VAL A 152 -6.09 6.66 -7.74
C VAL A 152 -5.98 8.17 -7.51
N ILE A 153 -7.10 8.85 -7.24
CA ILE A 153 -7.10 10.31 -6.96
C ILE A 153 -6.21 10.63 -5.77
N PHE A 154 -6.34 9.88 -4.66
CA PHE A 154 -5.53 10.08 -3.47
C PHE A 154 -4.04 9.89 -3.75
N ASN A 155 -3.66 8.84 -4.48
CA ASN A 155 -2.26 8.62 -4.85
C ASN A 155 -1.74 9.70 -5.83
N VAL A 156 -2.55 10.17 -6.78
CA VAL A 156 -2.17 11.31 -7.64
C VAL A 156 -1.81 12.53 -6.80
N ILE A 157 -2.64 12.87 -5.81
CA ILE A 157 -2.38 13.99 -4.89
C ILE A 157 -1.09 13.74 -4.10
N LEU A 158 -0.94 12.55 -3.50
CA LEU A 158 0.23 12.22 -2.70
C LEU A 158 1.53 12.28 -3.49
N PHE A 159 1.58 11.66 -4.66
CA PHE A 159 2.79 11.65 -5.48
C PHE A 159 3.12 13.03 -6.01
N THR A 160 2.13 13.80 -6.46
CA THR A 160 2.35 15.14 -6.99
C THR A 160 2.87 16.11 -5.92
N LEU A 161 2.31 16.05 -4.70
CA LEU A 161 2.68 16.96 -3.62
C LEU A 161 3.95 16.52 -2.88
N PHE A 162 4.09 15.21 -2.62
CA PHE A 162 5.09 14.70 -1.67
C PHE A 162 6.13 13.78 -2.30
N GLY A 163 5.92 13.26 -3.52
CA GLY A 163 6.82 12.26 -4.11
C GLY A 163 8.28 12.73 -4.21
N ASN A 164 8.50 13.89 -4.83
CA ASN A 164 9.85 14.47 -4.95
C ASN A 164 10.37 15.00 -3.61
N VAL A 165 9.49 15.50 -2.75
CA VAL A 165 9.86 16.03 -1.42
C VAL A 165 10.44 14.90 -0.56
N VAL A 166 9.75 13.76 -0.50
CA VAL A 166 10.20 12.61 0.29
C VAL A 166 11.52 12.06 -0.23
N LEU A 167 11.69 11.98 -1.56
CA LEU A 167 12.97 11.57 -2.16
C LEU A 167 14.12 12.52 -1.85
N PHE A 168 13.86 13.82 -1.68
CA PHE A 168 14.91 14.80 -1.36
C PHE A 168 15.46 14.65 0.07
N PHE A 169 14.63 14.17 1.00
CA PHE A 169 14.99 14.07 2.41
C PHE A 169 15.45 12.67 2.86
N ILE A 170 15.61 11.72 1.93
CA ILE A 170 16.10 10.37 2.18
C ILE A 170 17.43 10.17 1.45
#